data_AF-A0A7W4VJE7-F1
#
_entry.id   AF-A0A7W4VJE7-F1
#
_cell.length_a   1.000
_cell.length_b   1.000
_cell.length_c   1.000
_cell.angle_alpha   90.00
_cell.angle_beta   90.00
_cell.angle_gamma   90.00
#
_symmetry.space_group_name_H-M   'P 1'
#
loop_
_entity.id
_entity.type
_entity.pdbx_description
1 polymer ?
#
loop_
_entity_poly.entity_id
_entity_poly.type
_entity_poly.pdbx_seq_one_letter_code
_entity_poly.pdbx_strand_id
1 'polypeptide(L)'
;MRSVVFVLGLLILVPADAHERPVLPQQAQAPDHNPLDCYCRAQGKMFAPGEKVCLKTVDGPRLAQCRMEINVMSWSLTEAPCPET
;
A
#
# COMPACT_ATOMS: atom_id res chain seq x y z
N MET A 1 58.53 -23.42 22.90
CA MET A 1 57.20 -23.51 23.55
C MET A 1 56.27 -22.60 22.76
N ARG A 2 55.35 -23.16 21.96
CA ARG A 2 54.40 -22.40 21.11
C ARG A 2 53.20 -22.02 21.98
N SER A 3 53.06 -20.74 22.32
CA SER A 3 51.87 -20.24 23.01
C SER A 3 50.73 -20.09 22.00
N VAL A 4 49.67 -20.86 22.17
CA VAL A 4 48.43 -20.75 21.38
C VAL A 4 47.48 -19.84 22.16
N VAL A 5 47.25 -18.63 21.66
CA VAL A 5 46.24 -17.71 22.22
C VAL A 5 44.88 -18.09 21.63
N PHE A 6 44.02 -18.70 22.43
CA PHE A 6 42.62 -18.92 22.07
C PHE A 6 41.84 -17.63 22.35
N VAL A 7 41.53 -16.87 21.30
CA VAL A 7 40.58 -15.76 21.38
C VAL A 7 39.18 -16.37 21.34
N LEU A 8 38.56 -16.51 22.51
CA LEU A 8 37.18 -16.95 22.66
C LEU A 8 36.28 -15.83 22.10
N GLY A 9 35.73 -16.03 20.90
CA GLY A 9 34.79 -15.11 20.27
C GLY A 9 33.51 -15.02 21.07
N LEU A 10 33.25 -13.86 21.68
CA LEU A 10 31.99 -13.57 22.35
C LEU A 10 30.91 -13.33 21.28
N LEU A 11 30.03 -14.31 21.05
CA LEU A 11 28.82 -14.12 20.24
C LEU A 11 27.84 -13.27 21.06
N ILE A 12 27.74 -11.99 20.71
CA ILE A 12 26.77 -11.07 21.30
C ILE A 12 25.38 -11.49 20.77
N LEU A 13 24.58 -12.12 21.62
CA LEU A 13 23.15 -12.32 21.37
C LEU A 13 22.45 -10.96 21.45
N VAL A 14 22.15 -10.38 20.28
CA VAL A 14 21.30 -9.20 20.19
C VAL A 14 19.88 -9.64 20.53
N PRO A 15 19.21 -9.07 21.55
CA PRO A 15 17.81 -9.35 21.79
C PRO A 15 17.01 -8.80 20.61
N ALA A 16 16.07 -9.59 20.09
CA ALA A 16 15.09 -9.11 19.13
C ALA A 16 14.05 -8.28 19.90
N ASP A 17 14.36 -6.99 20.11
CA ASP A 17 13.35 -6.03 20.54
C ASP A 17 12.24 -5.98 19.49
N ALA A 18 11.02 -6.32 19.91
CA ALA A 18 9.84 -6.15 19.08
C ALA A 18 9.75 -4.67 18.69
N HIS A 19 9.79 -4.38 17.40
CA HIS A 19 9.76 -3.03 16.89
C HIS A 19 8.37 -2.43 17.15
N GLU A 20 8.19 -1.82 18.31
CA GLU A 20 7.01 -1.02 18.61
C GLU A 20 7.05 0.19 17.69
N ARG A 21 6.29 0.12 16.58
CA ARG A 21 6.26 1.21 15.61
C ARG A 21 5.74 2.45 16.32
N PRO A 22 6.47 3.58 16.28
CA PRO A 22 5.92 4.86 16.72
C PRO A 22 4.61 5.09 15.97
N VAL A 23 3.53 5.35 16.71
CA VAL A 23 2.28 5.85 16.12
C VAL A 23 2.59 7.23 15.58
N LEU A 24 3.05 7.30 14.33
CA LEU A 24 3.17 8.55 13.60
C LEU A 24 1.76 9.18 13.58
N PRO A 25 1.60 10.51 13.73
CA PRO A 25 0.33 11.16 13.49
C PRO A 25 -0.20 10.70 12.14
N GLN A 26 -1.28 9.92 12.18
CA GLN A 26 -2.04 9.47 11.03
C GLN A 26 -2.25 10.70 10.14
N GLN A 27 -1.75 10.70 8.91
CA GLN A 27 -2.02 11.80 7.98
C GLN A 27 -3.53 12.00 7.97
N ALA A 28 -3.98 13.12 8.54
CA ALA A 28 -5.38 13.34 8.82
C ALA A 28 -6.17 13.23 7.52
N GLN A 29 -6.93 12.16 7.42
CA GLN A 29 -8.02 11.99 6.49
C GLN A 29 -8.89 13.26 6.60
N ALA A 30 -9.07 13.98 5.48
CA ALA A 30 -9.78 15.26 5.42
C ALA A 30 -11.14 15.23 6.14
N PRO A 31 -11.64 16.35 6.70
CA PRO A 31 -12.58 16.34 7.83
C PRO A 31 -14.03 15.89 7.55
N ASP A 32 -14.34 15.35 6.36
CA ASP A 32 -15.72 15.17 5.90
C ASP A 32 -16.01 13.82 5.24
N HIS A 33 -15.16 12.81 5.45
CA HIS A 33 -15.48 11.43 5.06
C HIS A 33 -15.85 10.60 6.28
N ASN A 34 -16.97 9.89 6.19
CA ASN A 34 -17.26 8.79 7.10
C ASN A 34 -16.11 7.78 6.99
N PRO A 35 -15.39 7.46 8.06
CA PRO A 35 -14.26 6.53 8.03
C PRO A 35 -14.66 5.11 7.59
N LEU A 36 -15.96 4.79 7.56
CA LEU A 36 -16.51 3.54 7.04
C LEU A 36 -16.68 3.54 5.52
N ASP A 37 -16.69 4.70 4.88
CA ASP A 37 -16.85 4.80 3.43
C ASP A 37 -15.51 4.52 2.76
N CYS A 38 -15.44 3.38 2.07
CA CYS A 38 -14.26 2.98 1.33
C CYS A 38 -14.34 3.53 -0.11
N TYR A 39 -13.27 4.19 -0.56
CA TYR A 39 -13.16 4.79 -1.89
C TYR A 39 -11.91 4.26 -2.60
N CYS A 40 -11.91 4.34 -3.92
CA CYS A 40 -10.70 4.14 -4.71
C CYS A 40 -9.94 5.46 -4.87
N ARG A 41 -8.61 5.38 -4.99
CA ARG A 41 -7.74 6.56 -5.21
C ARG A 41 -7.04 6.48 -6.55
N ALA A 42 -7.06 7.56 -7.29
CA ALA A 42 -6.43 7.68 -8.61
C ALA A 42 -6.11 9.15 -8.91
N GLN A 43 -4.89 9.43 -9.39
CA GLN A 43 -4.44 10.78 -9.77
C GLN A 43 -4.72 11.88 -8.72
N GLY A 44 -4.56 11.55 -7.42
CA GLY A 44 -4.81 12.48 -6.32
C GLY A 44 -6.29 12.72 -5.99
N LYS A 45 -7.21 12.01 -6.63
CA LYS A 45 -8.67 12.10 -6.41
C LYS A 45 -9.21 10.84 -5.76
N MET A 46 -10.34 11.01 -5.08
CA MET A 46 -11.16 9.94 -4.50
C MET A 46 -12.29 9.59 -5.45
N PHE A 47 -12.63 8.32 -5.55
CA PHE A 47 -13.70 7.81 -6.41
C PHE A 47 -14.60 6.87 -5.61
N ALA A 48 -15.90 7.13 -5.67
CA ALA A 48 -16.94 6.31 -5.06
C ALA A 48 -17.11 4.97 -5.79
N PRO A 49 -17.69 3.95 -5.13
CA PRO A 49 -18.04 2.70 -5.78
C PRO A 49 -18.87 2.93 -7.05
N GLY A 50 -18.49 2.26 -8.13
CA GLY A 50 -19.14 2.35 -9.44
C GLY A 50 -18.54 3.40 -10.38
N GLU A 51 -17.85 4.41 -9.86
CA GLU A 51 -17.15 5.40 -10.69
C GLU A 51 -16.03 4.77 -11.50
N LYS A 52 -15.73 5.38 -12.65
CA LYS A 52 -14.74 4.87 -13.60
C LYS A 52 -13.66 5.88 -13.89
N VAL A 53 -12.45 5.40 -14.09
CA VAL A 53 -11.30 6.22 -14.44
C VAL A 53 -10.40 5.47 -15.41
N CYS A 54 -9.64 6.22 -16.20
CA CYS A 54 -8.57 5.65 -17.02
C CYS A 54 -7.29 5.49 -16.22
N LEU A 55 -6.85 4.25 -16.08
CA LEU A 55 -5.59 3.91 -15.42
C LEU A 55 -4.54 3.51 -16.44
N LYS A 56 -3.28 3.86 -16.16
CA LYS A 56 -2.14 3.36 -16.92
C LYS A 56 -1.86 1.92 -16.51
N THR A 57 -1.85 1.00 -17.46
CA THR A 57 -1.51 -0.42 -17.25
C THR A 57 -0.34 -0.81 -18.15
N VAL A 58 0.15 -2.05 -18.01
CA VAL A 58 1.22 -2.60 -18.87
C VAL A 58 0.79 -2.70 -20.33
N ASP A 59 -0.51 -2.91 -20.58
CA ASP A 59 -1.09 -3.03 -21.92
C ASP A 59 -1.60 -1.67 -22.46
N GLY A 60 -1.23 -0.58 -21.80
CA GLY A 60 -1.68 0.77 -22.13
C GLY A 60 -2.81 1.29 -21.22
N PRO A 61 -3.40 2.46 -21.54
CA PRO A 61 -4.51 3.02 -20.78
C PRO A 61 -5.75 2.12 -20.84
N ARG A 62 -6.33 1.79 -19.68
CA ARG A 62 -7.53 0.95 -19.58
C ARG A 62 -8.57 1.62 -18.68
N LEU A 63 -9.83 1.45 -19.05
CA LEU A 63 -10.94 1.88 -18.21
C LEU A 63 -11.04 0.94 -17.00
N ALA A 64 -11.04 1.49 -15.80
CA ALA A 64 -11.17 0.77 -14.55
C ALA A 64 -12.40 1.27 -13.79
N GLN A 65 -13.10 0.36 -13.10
CA GLN A 65 -14.21 0.71 -12.23
C GLN A 65 -13.80 0.53 -10.76
N CYS A 66 -14.16 1.49 -9.92
CA CYS A 66 -14.00 1.37 -8.48
C CYS A 66 -15.03 0.38 -7.93
N ARG A 67 -14.58 -0.70 -7.31
CA ARG A 67 -15.47 -1.69 -6.67
C ARG A 67 -14.78 -2.40 -5.52
N MET A 68 -15.57 -3.12 -4.72
CA MET A 68 -15.00 -4.01 -3.71
C MET A 68 -14.40 -5.25 -4.36
N GLU A 69 -13.13 -5.52 -4.07
CA GLU A 69 -12.47 -6.79 -4.35
C GLU A 69 -11.79 -7.26 -3.06
N ILE A 70 -12.12 -8.49 -2.63
CA ILE A 70 -11.58 -9.10 -1.39
C ILE A 70 -11.73 -8.15 -0.18
N ASN A 71 -12.94 -7.61 0.02
CA ASN A 71 -13.28 -6.71 1.15
C ASN A 71 -12.54 -5.36 1.19
N VAL A 72 -11.87 -4.97 0.09
CA VAL A 72 -11.19 -3.67 -0.02
C VAL A 72 -11.63 -2.96 -1.30
N MET A 73 -11.72 -1.64 -1.28
CA MET A 73 -11.90 -0.89 -2.54
C MET A 73 -10.67 -1.05 -3.43
N SER A 74 -10.91 -1.55 -4.63
CA SER A 74 -9.90 -1.84 -5.64
C SER A 74 -10.35 -1.35 -7.00
N TRP A 75 -9.39 -1.25 -7.91
CA TRP A 75 -9.62 -0.93 -9.31
C TRP A 75 -9.78 -2.21 -10.13
N SER A 76 -11.00 -2.47 -10.58
CA SER A 76 -11.28 -3.58 -11.49
C SER A 76 -11.10 -3.10 -12.93
N LEU A 77 -10.05 -3.60 -13.60
CA LEU A 77 -9.80 -3.29 -15.01
C LEU A 77 -10.91 -3.87 -15.88
N THR A 78 -11.47 -3.05 -16.76
CA THR A 78 -12.48 -3.49 -17.72
C THR A 78 -11.85 -3.84 -19.06
N GLU A 79 -12.60 -4.55 -19.90
CA GLU A 79 -12.21 -4.84 -21.28
C GLU A 79 -12.28 -3.60 -22.19
N ALA A 80 -12.99 -2.55 -21.75
CA ALA A 80 -13.16 -1.34 -22.52
C ALA A 80 -11.86 -0.50 -22.57
N PRO A 81 -11.52 0.06 -23.75
CA PRO A 81 -10.49 1.08 -23.84
C PRO A 81 -10.96 2.37 -23.15
N CYS A 82 -10.00 3.28 -22.96
CA CYS A 82 -10.33 4.64 -22.55
C CYS A 82 -11.13 5.37 -23.64
N PRO A 83 -12.13 6.19 -23.28
CA PRO A 83 -12.85 7.00 -24.27
C PRO A 83 -11.91 8.03 -24.90
N GLU A 84 -11.98 8.16 -26.21
CA GLU A 84 -11.34 9.26 -26.95
C GLU A 84 -12.03 10.58 -26.55
N THR A 85 -11.25 11.62 -26.27
CA THR A 85 -11.75 12.95 -25.86
C THR A 85 -12.10 13.81 -27.07
#